data_AF-A0A8J7NI50-F1
#
_entry.id   AF-A0A8J7NI50-F1
#
_cell.length_a   1.000
_cell.length_b   1.000
_cell.length_c   1.000
_cell.angle_alpha   90.00
_cell.angle_beta   90.00
_cell.angle_gamma   90.00
#
_symmetry.space_group_name_H-M   'P 1'
#
loop_
_entity.id
_entity.type
_entity.pdbx_description
1 polymer ?
#
loop_
_entity_poly.entity_id
_entity_poly.type
_entity_poly.pdbx_seq_one_letter_code
_entity_poly.pdbx_strand_id
1 'polypeptide(L)'
;GDSVTVECQYSPNFRDSDKYWCRGDNWFTCKILARTNEGRSAQTRVYISDDRDQNVFTVTTHSLQWEDEDVYWCGIKQVGLDIMEQMQLTVIKGKGLLSASKSYS
;
A
#
# COMPACT_ATOMS: atom_id res chain seq x y z
N GLY A 1 14.51 1.63 -3.08
CA GLY A 1 14.04 2.31 -4.29
C GLY A 1 13.16 3.48 -3.90
N ASP A 2 12.28 3.89 -4.80
CA ASP A 2 11.31 4.97 -4.53
C ASP A 2 10.19 4.51 -3.59
N SER A 3 9.20 5.37 -3.37
CA SER A 3 8.01 5.05 -2.58
C SER A 3 6.78 4.93 -3.49
N VAL A 4 5.82 4.12 -3.08
CA VAL A 4 4.49 4.07 -3.72
C VAL A 4 3.43 4.42 -2.68
N THR A 5 2.43 5.17 -3.11
CA THR A 5 1.27 5.53 -2.31
C THR A 5 0.02 4.96 -2.96
N VAL A 6 -0.81 4.31 -2.15
CA VAL A 6 -2.08 3.71 -2.54
C VAL A 6 -3.18 4.37 -1.70
N GLU A 7 -4.21 4.84 -2.37
CA GLU A 7 -5.41 5.39 -1.76
C GLU A 7 -6.55 4.39 -1.88
N CYS A 8 -7.13 4.01 -0.75
CA CYS A 8 -8.24 3.08 -0.65
C CYS A 8 -9.49 3.84 -0.20
N GLN A 9 -10.39 4.12 -1.14
CA GLN A 9 -11.66 4.78 -0.83
C GLN A 9 -12.64 3.78 -0.22
N TYR A 10 -13.50 4.24 0.68
CA TYR A 10 -14.49 3.37 1.32
C TYR A 10 -15.84 4.07 1.55
N SER A 11 -16.90 3.27 1.69
CA SER A 11 -18.23 3.79 2.03
C SER A 11 -18.23 4.39 3.44
N PRO A 12 -18.93 5.52 3.68
CA PRO A 12 -19.04 6.15 5.01
C PRO A 12 -19.51 5.21 6.13
N ASN A 13 -20.21 4.12 5.79
CA ASN A 13 -20.62 3.09 6.74
C ASN A 13 -19.43 2.39 7.44
N PHE A 14 -18.23 2.48 6.88
CA PHE A 14 -16.99 1.89 7.41
C PHE A 14 -16.03 2.94 7.99
N ARG A 15 -16.50 4.16 8.25
CA ARG A 15 -15.71 5.25 8.82
C ARG A 15 -14.94 4.85 10.07
N ASP A 16 -15.60 4.14 10.99
CA ASP A 16 -14.99 3.71 12.25
C ASP A 16 -14.43 2.28 12.24
N SER A 17 -14.50 1.59 11.10
CA SER A 17 -13.87 0.29 10.92
C SER A 17 -12.35 0.39 10.86
N ASP A 18 -11.65 -0.60 11.40
CA ASP A 18 -10.21 -0.74 11.24
C ASP A 18 -9.86 -0.99 9.77
N LYS A 19 -8.85 -0.28 9.27
CA LYS A 19 -8.32 -0.47 7.91
C LYS A 19 -6.97 -1.16 7.98
N TYR A 20 -6.64 -1.95 6.97
CA TYR A 20 -5.38 -2.68 6.93
C TYR A 20 -4.85 -2.90 5.53
N TRP A 21 -3.54 -3.11 5.47
CA TRP A 21 -2.81 -3.42 4.25
C TRP A 21 -2.33 -4.86 4.30
N CYS A 22 -2.76 -5.67 3.33
CA CYS A 22 -2.46 -7.10 3.28
C CYS A 22 -1.68 -7.47 2.02
N ARG A 23 -0.75 -8.42 2.12
CA ARG A 23 0.09 -8.90 1.02
C ARG A 23 -0.05 -10.41 0.80
N GLY A 24 -0.18 -10.83 -0.44
CA GLY A 24 -0.35 -12.22 -0.87
C GLY A 24 -1.65 -12.42 -1.64
N ASP A 25 -1.69 -13.41 -2.52
CA ASP A 25 -2.80 -13.70 -3.43
C ASP A 25 -4.02 -14.35 -2.75
N ASN A 26 -3.81 -15.03 -1.63
CA ASN A 26 -4.89 -15.67 -0.88
C ASN A 26 -5.54 -14.70 0.12
N TRP A 27 -6.78 -14.32 -0.17
CA TRP A 27 -7.64 -13.48 0.67
C TRP A 27 -7.62 -13.86 2.16
N PHE A 28 -7.71 -15.15 2.49
CA PHE A 28 -7.88 -15.61 3.88
C PHE A 28 -6.56 -15.67 4.67
N THR A 29 -5.43 -15.71 3.98
CA THR A 29 -4.12 -15.97 4.60
C THR A 29 -3.05 -14.95 4.21
N CYS A 30 -3.43 -13.85 3.56
CA CYS A 30 -2.52 -12.77 3.24
C CYS A 30 -1.83 -12.23 4.51
N LYS A 31 -0.59 -11.80 4.38
CA LYS A 31 0.20 -11.24 5.46
C LYS A 31 -0.19 -9.78 5.67
N ILE A 32 -0.70 -9.46 6.85
CA ILE A 32 -1.02 -8.08 7.23
C ILE A 32 0.28 -7.34 7.53
N LEU A 33 0.52 -6.25 6.79
CA LEU A 33 1.73 -5.44 6.88
C LEU A 33 1.53 -4.19 7.74
N ALA A 34 0.31 -3.65 7.79
CA ALA A 34 -0.05 -2.48 8.58
C ALA A 34 -1.54 -2.45 8.88
N ARG A 35 -1.93 -1.85 10.02
CA ARG A 35 -3.32 -1.62 10.43
C ARG A 35 -3.46 -0.25 11.08
N THR A 36 -4.66 0.33 11.04
CA THR A 36 -4.91 1.67 11.63
C THR A 36 -5.04 1.67 13.15
N ASN A 37 -5.41 0.54 13.75
CA ASN A 37 -5.58 0.39 15.20
C ASN A 37 -4.31 -0.11 15.92
N GLU A 38 -3.37 -0.67 15.17
CA GLU A 38 -2.04 -1.01 15.63
C GLU A 38 -1.17 0.20 15.28
N GLY A 39 -0.85 1.04 16.27
CA GLY A 39 -0.08 2.27 16.06
C GLY A 39 1.21 2.03 15.24
N ARG A 40 1.82 3.11 14.70
CA ARG A 40 3.03 3.03 13.85
C ARG A 40 4.02 1.99 14.39
N SER A 41 4.15 0.86 13.72
CA SER A 41 5.28 -0.02 13.95
C SER A 41 6.50 0.71 13.41
N ALA A 42 7.34 1.24 14.31
CA ALA A 42 8.55 1.98 13.95
C ALA A 42 9.56 1.16 13.11
N GLN A 43 9.27 -0.13 12.90
CA GLN A 43 10.10 -1.10 12.21
C GLN A 43 9.59 -1.45 10.80
N THR A 44 8.46 -0.90 10.33
CA THR A 44 7.91 -1.20 9.00
C THR A 44 8.21 -0.09 7.99
N ARG A 45 8.62 -0.48 6.77
CA ARG A 45 8.71 0.44 5.61
C ARG A 45 7.34 0.89 5.08
N VAL A 46 6.27 0.33 5.64
CA VAL A 46 4.87 0.57 5.28
C VAL A 46 4.25 1.48 6.33
N TYR A 47 3.65 2.56 5.89
CA TYR A 47 2.85 3.47 6.70
C TYR A 47 1.39 3.44 6.25
N ILE A 48 0.46 3.46 7.21
CA ILE A 48 -0.98 3.54 6.96
C ILE A 48 -1.56 4.72 7.75
N SER A 49 -2.46 5.46 7.12
CA SER A 49 -3.22 6.55 7.73
C SER A 49 -4.65 6.55 7.21
N ASP A 50 -5.63 6.89 8.06
CA ASP A 50 -7.05 6.92 7.69
C ASP A 50 -7.59 8.35 7.81
N ASP A 51 -7.96 8.95 6.69
CA ASP A 51 -8.70 10.21 6.63
C ASP A 51 -10.21 9.90 6.64
N ARG A 52 -10.78 9.95 7.84
CA ARG A 52 -12.19 9.64 8.09
C ARG A 52 -13.16 10.71 7.62
N ASP A 53 -12.69 11.92 7.32
CA ASP A 53 -13.55 12.97 6.79
C ASP A 53 -13.72 12.81 5.28
N GLN A 54 -12.69 12.32 4.59
CA GLN A 54 -12.73 12.00 3.17
C GLN A 54 -13.16 10.56 2.86
N ASN A 55 -13.23 9.69 3.88
CA ASN A 55 -13.47 8.25 3.73
C ASN A 55 -12.41 7.57 2.84
N VAL A 56 -11.14 7.93 3.05
CA VAL A 56 -10.00 7.38 2.32
C VAL A 56 -8.91 7.03 3.30
N PHE A 57 -8.42 5.80 3.26
CA PHE A 57 -7.17 5.45 3.94
C PHE A 57 -6.04 5.32 2.92
N THR A 58 -4.87 5.80 3.31
CA THR A 58 -3.68 5.87 2.48
C THR A 58 -2.63 4.92 3.03
N VAL A 59 -2.02 4.15 2.14
CA VAL A 59 -0.87 3.29 2.43
C VAL A 59 0.32 3.80 1.65
N THR A 60 1.44 4.06 2.33
CA THR A 60 2.71 4.41 1.68
C THR A 60 3.75 3.36 2.00
N THR A 61 4.32 2.74 0.96
CA THR A 61 5.46 1.83 1.08
C THR A 61 6.71 2.55 0.63
N HIS A 62 7.65 2.75 1.55
CA HIS A 62 8.93 3.38 1.30
C HIS A 62 10.00 2.38 0.87
N SER A 63 11.01 2.89 0.17
CA SER A 63 12.20 2.14 -0.19
C SER A 63 11.89 0.84 -0.94
N LEU A 64 11.01 0.90 -1.95
CA LEU A 64 10.57 -0.25 -2.74
C LEU A 64 11.74 -1.11 -3.20
N GLN A 65 11.55 -2.42 -3.09
CA GLN A 65 12.48 -3.45 -3.52
C GLN A 65 11.78 -4.38 -4.53
N TRP A 66 12.54 -5.15 -5.30
CA TRP A 66 11.95 -6.04 -6.30
C TRP A 66 11.13 -7.16 -5.65
N GLU A 67 11.50 -7.54 -4.43
CA GLU A 67 10.79 -8.46 -3.56
C GLU A 67 9.45 -7.91 -3.08
N ASP A 68 9.18 -6.61 -3.26
CA ASP A 68 7.88 -6.03 -2.92
C ASP A 68 6.83 -6.27 -4.02
N GLU A 69 7.20 -6.78 -5.19
CA GLU A 69 6.25 -7.19 -6.23
C GLU A 69 5.38 -8.37 -5.75
N ASP A 70 4.07 -8.14 -5.70
CA ASP A 70 3.10 -9.12 -5.21
C ASP A 70 1.65 -8.64 -5.44
N VAL A 71 0.70 -9.48 -5.08
CA VAL A 71 -0.70 -9.10 -4.85
C VAL A 71 -0.83 -8.44 -3.48
N TYR A 72 -1.59 -7.35 -3.43
CA TYR A 72 -1.92 -6.62 -2.22
C TYR A 72 -3.42 -6.35 -2.12
N TRP A 73 -3.87 -6.03 -0.89
CA TRP A 73 -5.25 -5.75 -0.59
C TRP A 73 -5.41 -4.54 0.32
N CYS A 74 -6.32 -3.64 -0.06
CA CYS A 74 -6.97 -2.72 0.86
C CYS A 74 -8.00 -3.53 1.67
N GLY A 75 -7.82 -3.68 2.98
CA GLY A 75 -8.72 -4.43 3.86
C GLY A 75 -9.49 -3.52 4.81
N ILE A 76 -10.77 -3.82 5.01
CA ILE A 76 -11.65 -3.13 5.97
C ILE A 76 -12.30 -4.18 6.86
N LYS A 77 -12.05 -4.05 8.17
CA LYS A 77 -12.63 -4.95 9.16
C LYS A 77 -14.13 -4.70 9.30
N GLN A 78 -14.92 -5.76 9.24
CA GLN A 78 -16.35 -5.71 9.56
C GLN A 78 -16.83 -6.96 10.29
N VAL A 79 -18.10 -6.98 10.68
CA VAL A 79 -18.73 -8.19 11.21
C VAL A 79 -18.95 -9.16 10.06
N GLY A 80 -18.37 -10.36 10.16
CA GLY A 80 -18.45 -11.39 9.12
C GLY A 80 -17.21 -11.42 8.24
N LEU A 81 -17.39 -11.45 6.92
CA LEU A 81 -16.29 -11.40 5.96
C LEU A 81 -15.82 -9.95 5.80
N ASP A 82 -14.53 -9.70 5.95
CA ASP A 82 -13.95 -8.38 5.70
C ASP A 82 -14.17 -7.92 4.26
N ILE A 83 -14.16 -6.61 4.02
CA ILE A 83 -14.16 -6.06 2.67
C ILE A 83 -12.71 -5.96 2.22
N MET A 84 -12.38 -6.57 1.08
CA MET A 84 -11.04 -6.55 0.53
C MET A 84 -11.06 -6.20 -0.95
N GLU A 85 -10.20 -5.26 -1.35
CA GLU A 85 -10.01 -4.85 -2.74
C GLU A 85 -8.57 -5.15 -3.18
N GLN A 86 -8.45 -5.97 -4.23
CA GLN A 86 -7.17 -6.50 -4.73
C GLN A 86 -6.46 -5.51 -5.64
N MET A 87 -5.13 -5.49 -5.59
CA MET A 87 -4.30 -4.90 -6.62
C MET A 87 -2.99 -5.66 -6.81
N GLN A 88 -2.42 -5.57 -8.00
CA GLN A 88 -1.08 -6.07 -8.30
C GLN A 88 -0.09 -4.92 -8.22
N LEU A 89 0.92 -5.05 -7.36
CA LEU A 89 2.07 -4.15 -7.36
C LEU A 89 3.17 -4.75 -8.24
N THR A 90 3.64 -4.00 -9.23
CA THR A 90 4.77 -4.38 -10.09
C THR A 90 5.92 -3.41 -9.86
N VAL A 91 7.13 -3.92 -9.64
CA VAL A 91 8.31 -3.09 -9.36
C VAL A 91 9.28 -3.16 -10.54
N ILE A 92 9.25 -2.12 -11.36
CA ILE A 92 10.07 -2.05 -12.59
C ILE A 92 11.42 -1.41 -12.26
N LYS A 93 12.53 -2.05 -12.64
CA LYS A 93 13.85 -1.41 -12.59
C LYS A 93 13.91 -0.31 -13.64
N GLY A 94 14.11 0.94 -13.19
CA GLY A 94 14.47 2.02 -14.11
C GLY A 94 15.79 1.69 -14.82
N LYS A 95 15.78 1.64 -16.16
CA LYS A 95 17.02 1.69 -16.93
C LYS A 95 17.62 3.08 -16.69
N GLY A 96 18.81 3.14 -16.08
CA GLY A 96 19.52 4.41 -15.89
C GLY A 96 19.62 5.18 -17.20
N LEU A 97 19.02 6.36 -17.26
CA LEU A 97 19.23 7.28 -18.38
C LEU A 97 20.66 7.82 -18.27
N LEU A 98 21.60 7.19 -18.97
CA LEU A 98 22.86 7.82 -19.32
C LEU A 98 22.54 8.85 -20.41
N SER A 99 22.42 10.13 -20.03
CA SER A 99 22.47 11.22 -20.99
C SER A 99 23.92 11.66 -21.14
N ALA A 100 24.46 11.50 -22.34
CA ALA A 100 25.73 12.09 -22.75
C ALA A 100 25.40 13.01 -23.93
N SER A 101 25.41 14.33 -23.70
CA SER A 101 25.41 15.33 -24.75
C SER A 101 26.85 15.77 -25.00
N LYS A 102 27.26 15.74 -26.26
CA LYS A 102 28.56 16.23 -26.72
C LYS A 102 28.32 17.53 -27.48
N SER A 103 28.74 18.65 -26.92
CA SER A 103 28.74 19.95 -27.59
C SER A 103 29.97 20.03 -28.47
N TYR A 104 29.79 20.24 -29.78
CA TYR A 104 30.86 20.72 -30.65
C TYR A 104 30.71 22.24 -30.77
N SER A 105 31.82 22.94 -30.54
CA SER A 105 31.96 24.40 -30.60
C SER A 105 31.72 24.98 -31.98
#